data_AF-A0A2M7TMY6-F1
#
_entry.id   AF-A0A2M7TMY6-F1
#
_cell.length_a   1.000
_cell.length_b   1.000
_cell.length_c   1.000
_cell.angle_alpha   90.00
_cell.angle_beta   90.00
_cell.angle_gamma   90.00
#
_symmetry.space_group_name_H-M   'P 1'
#
loop_
_entity.id
_entity.type
_entity.pdbx_description
1 polymer ?
#
loop_
_entity_poly.entity_id
_entity_poly.type
_entity_poly.pdbx_seq_one_letter_code
_entity_poly.pdbx_strand_id
1 'polypeptide(L)'
;MKTNSKNKKKKAFVFTVGRRKTAVARIRLYHGKGETLVNDQPIAKYFSGEITKTFYQQPFTLTETLGKYYATIKVVGSGQRAQLGAVVHGLARALDKDNQSFHSVLKKNKLLTRDPRAKERRKVGQMGKARKKKQSPKR
;
A
#
# COMPACT_ATOMS: atom_id res chain seq x y z
N MET A 1 -25.19 -24.47 23.64
CA MET A 1 -23.89 -24.78 23.01
C MET A 1 -22.95 -23.59 23.23
N LYS A 2 -22.07 -23.64 24.24
CA LYS A 2 -21.16 -22.53 24.57
C LYS A 2 -19.99 -22.53 23.59
N THR A 3 -19.87 -21.50 22.75
CA THR A 3 -18.74 -21.37 21.81
C THR A 3 -17.47 -21.02 22.59
N ASN A 4 -16.51 -21.95 22.59
CA ASN A 4 -15.18 -21.78 23.17
C ASN A 4 -14.39 -20.69 22.40
N SER A 5 -14.56 -19.43 22.81
CA SER A 5 -13.68 -18.32 22.44
C SER A 5 -12.34 -18.49 23.16
N LYS A 6 -11.48 -19.37 22.62
CA LYS A 6 -10.13 -19.58 23.14
C LYS A 6 -9.31 -18.29 22.99
N ASN A 7 -8.82 -17.80 24.12
CA ASN A 7 -7.86 -16.69 24.27
C ASN A 7 -6.67 -16.86 23.29
N LYS A 8 -6.74 -16.22 22.11
CA LYS A 8 -5.59 -16.12 21.19
C LYS A 8 -4.60 -15.13 21.79
N LYS A 9 -3.43 -15.62 22.23
CA LYS A 9 -2.29 -14.76 22.59
C LYS A 9 -2.10 -13.70 21.50
N LYS A 10 -2.15 -12.41 21.87
CA LYS A 10 -1.97 -11.29 20.94
C LYS A 10 -0.52 -11.34 20.45
N LYS A 11 -0.31 -11.78 19.19
CA LYS A 11 1.00 -11.73 18.56
C LYS A 11 1.45 -10.28 18.46
N ALA A 12 2.70 -9.99 18.82
CA ALA A 12 3.29 -8.66 18.62
C ALA A 12 3.29 -8.34 17.12
N PHE A 13 2.83 -7.13 16.76
CA PHE A 13 2.78 -6.68 15.38
C PHE A 13 3.20 -5.23 15.26
N VAL A 14 3.86 -4.91 14.16
CA VAL A 14 4.17 -3.53 13.79
C VAL A 14 2.98 -2.96 13.02
N PHE A 15 2.44 -1.86 13.51
CA PHE A 15 1.30 -1.17 12.90
C PHE A 15 1.77 0.01 12.03
N THR A 16 1.35 0.00 10.77
CA THR A 16 1.58 1.11 9.84
C THR A 16 0.39 1.39 8.95
N VAL A 17 0.44 2.57 8.34
CA VAL A 17 -0.56 3.02 7.37
C VAL A 17 0.17 3.49 6.12
N GLY A 18 -0.29 3.04 4.96
CA GLY A 18 0.13 3.55 3.66
C GLY A 18 -1.04 4.25 2.97
N ARG A 19 -0.75 5.31 2.20
CA ARG A 19 -1.78 6.11 1.51
C ARG A 19 -1.32 6.50 0.12
N ARG A 20 -2.21 6.41 -0.87
CA ARG A 20 -1.99 6.91 -2.23
C ARG A 20 -3.31 7.29 -2.88
N LYS A 21 -3.39 8.49 -3.48
CA LYS A 21 -4.67 9.09 -3.90
C LYS A 21 -5.67 9.07 -2.73
N THR A 22 -6.79 8.37 -2.89
CA THR A 22 -7.82 8.14 -1.86
C THR A 22 -7.70 6.76 -1.20
N ALA A 23 -6.76 5.91 -1.63
CA ALA A 23 -6.55 4.59 -1.04
C ALA A 23 -5.81 4.71 0.29
N VAL A 24 -6.31 3.96 1.29
CA VAL A 24 -5.71 3.83 2.61
C VAL A 24 -5.50 2.34 2.90
N ALA A 25 -4.25 1.95 3.13
CA ALA A 25 -3.85 0.60 3.53
C ALA A 25 -3.45 0.61 5.01
N ARG A 26 -4.16 -0.16 5.83
CA ARG A 26 -3.82 -0.42 7.24
C ARG A 26 -3.12 -1.77 7.30
N ILE A 27 -1.89 -1.78 7.80
CA ILE A 27 -1.00 -2.94 7.74
C ILE A 27 -0.63 -3.35 9.15
N ARG A 28 -0.72 -4.65 9.39
CA ARG A 28 -0.15 -5.33 10.56
C ARG A 28 0.93 -6.27 10.04
N LEU A 29 2.18 -5.95 10.33
CA LEU A 29 3.34 -6.78 9.99
C LEU A 29 3.68 -7.67 11.17
N TYR A 30 3.93 -8.94 10.90
CA TYR A 30 4.32 -9.94 11.88
C TYR A 30 5.60 -10.65 11.44
N HIS A 31 6.40 -11.05 12.42
CA HIS A 31 7.57 -11.90 12.22
C HIS A 31 7.17 -13.36 12.07
N GLY A 32 7.75 -14.06 11.10
CA GLY A 32 7.58 -15.50 10.88
C GLY A 32 7.11 -15.86 9.46
N LYS A 33 6.90 -17.17 9.27
CA LYS A 33 6.36 -17.72 8.02
C LYS A 33 4.83 -17.70 8.06
N GLY A 34 4.22 -17.08 7.06
CA GLY A 34 2.78 -17.01 6.90
C GLY A 34 2.38 -16.40 5.57
N GLU A 35 1.13 -16.59 5.18
CA GLU A 35 0.59 -15.98 3.97
C GLU A 35 0.26 -14.50 4.20
N THR A 36 0.57 -13.67 3.20
CA THR A 36 0.18 -12.25 3.22
C THR A 36 -1.24 -12.10 2.70
N LEU A 37 -2.12 -11.57 3.55
CA LEU A 37 -3.55 -11.42 3.28
C LEU A 37 -3.91 -9.95 3.07
N VAL A 38 -4.68 -9.68 2.02
CA VAL A 38 -5.28 -8.38 1.70
C VAL A 38 -6.79 -8.53 1.71
N ASN A 39 -7.48 -7.82 2.61
CA ASN A 39 -8.93 -7.91 2.78
C ASN A 39 -9.43 -9.38 2.89
N ASP A 40 -8.74 -10.15 3.73
CA ASP A 40 -9.05 -11.56 4.01
C ASP A 40 -8.89 -12.51 2.80
N GLN A 41 -8.24 -12.05 1.72
CA GLN A 41 -7.88 -12.85 0.55
C GLN A 41 -6.35 -12.90 0.35
N PRO A 42 -5.79 -13.96 -0.26
CA PRO A 42 -4.37 -14.01 -0.60
C PRO A 42 -3.95 -12.83 -1.50
N ILE A 43 -2.79 -12.24 -1.25
CA ILE A 43 -2.29 -11.07 -2.00
C ILE A 43 -2.22 -11.34 -3.52
N ALA A 44 -1.87 -12.57 -3.91
CA ALA A 44 -1.79 -12.98 -5.30
C ALA A 44 -3.15 -13.03 -6.01
N LYS A 45 -4.22 -13.32 -5.27
CA LYS A 45 -5.60 -13.32 -5.79
C LYS A 45 -6.15 -11.90 -5.89
N TYR A 46 -5.80 -11.04 -4.94
CA TYR A 46 -6.29 -9.66 -4.89
C TYR A 46 -5.64 -8.76 -5.95
N PHE A 47 -4.32 -8.85 -6.11
CA PHE A 47 -3.58 -8.13 -7.14
C PHE A 47 -3.18 -9.10 -8.26
N SER A 48 -4.01 -9.18 -9.30
CA SER A 48 -3.70 -9.97 -10.49
C SER A 48 -2.60 -9.29 -11.33
N GLY A 49 -1.67 -10.09 -11.85
CA GLY A 49 -0.63 -9.65 -12.79
C GLY A 49 0.80 -9.76 -12.26
N GLU A 50 1.74 -10.01 -13.16
CA GLU A 50 3.17 -10.17 -12.82
C GLU A 50 3.80 -8.84 -12.39
N ILE A 51 3.43 -7.75 -13.06
CA ILE A 51 3.93 -6.41 -12.75
C ILE A 51 3.54 -6.01 -11.31
N THR A 52 2.31 -6.31 -10.90
CA THR A 52 1.83 -5.99 -9.54
C THR A 52 2.54 -6.85 -8.49
N LYS A 53 2.87 -8.11 -8.83
CA LYS A 53 3.72 -9.00 -8.03
C LYS A 53 5.09 -8.41 -7.75
N THR A 54 5.78 -7.93 -8.77
CA THR A 54 7.09 -7.27 -8.61
C THR A 54 7.00 -6.07 -7.66
N PHE A 55 5.95 -5.25 -7.78
CA PHE A 55 5.79 -4.05 -6.94
C PHE A 55 5.58 -4.34 -5.45
N TYR A 56 4.72 -5.30 -5.08
CA TYR A 56 4.53 -5.60 -3.66
C TYR A 56 5.68 -6.41 -3.04
N GLN A 57 6.47 -7.11 -3.87
CA GLN A 57 7.68 -7.82 -3.44
C GLN A 57 8.89 -6.88 -3.31
N GLN A 58 8.93 -5.78 -4.05
CA GLN A 58 10.01 -4.78 -4.05
C GLN A 58 10.53 -4.38 -2.66
N PRO A 59 9.70 -4.03 -1.65
CA PRO A 59 10.23 -3.67 -0.33
C PRO A 59 10.96 -4.84 0.35
N PHE A 60 10.52 -6.08 0.12
CA PHE A 60 11.13 -7.28 0.72
C PHE A 60 12.38 -7.77 -0.02
N THR A 61 12.45 -7.56 -1.34
CA THR A 61 13.63 -7.90 -2.13
C THR A 61 14.79 -6.97 -1.77
N LEU A 62 14.53 -5.67 -1.61
CA LEU A 62 15.55 -4.69 -1.27
C LEU A 62 16.13 -4.85 0.14
N THR A 63 15.35 -5.36 1.09
CA THR A 63 15.78 -5.61 2.47
C THR A 63 16.24 -7.05 2.69
N GLU A 64 16.26 -7.89 1.65
CA GLU A 64 16.62 -9.32 1.73
C GLU A 64 15.84 -10.07 2.82
N THR A 65 14.56 -9.71 2.97
CA THR A 65 13.68 -10.25 4.02
C THR A 65 12.53 -11.06 3.47
N LEU A 66 12.68 -11.59 2.25
CA LEU A 66 11.72 -12.51 1.66
C LEU A 66 11.53 -13.74 2.56
N GLY A 67 10.27 -14.05 2.88
CA GLY A 67 9.90 -15.21 3.69
C GLY A 67 10.10 -15.06 5.21
N LYS A 68 10.66 -13.93 5.69
CA LYS A 68 10.84 -13.65 7.13
C LYS A 68 9.61 -13.01 7.77
N TYR A 69 8.77 -12.35 6.96
CA TYR A 69 7.61 -11.60 7.42
C TYR A 69 6.33 -12.06 6.72
N TYR A 70 5.22 -11.91 7.43
CA TYR A 70 3.89 -11.95 6.84
C TYR A 70 3.09 -10.73 7.29
N ALA A 71 2.13 -10.30 6.45
CA ALA A 71 1.31 -9.13 6.75
C ALA A 71 -0.18 -9.44 6.61
N THR A 72 -0.97 -8.84 7.51
CA THR A 72 -2.42 -8.74 7.34
C THR A 72 -2.76 -7.30 7.01
N ILE A 73 -3.38 -7.10 5.85
CA ILE A 73 -3.56 -5.77 5.25
C ILE A 73 -5.06 -5.55 5.01
N LYS A 74 -5.59 -4.44 5.54
CA LYS A 74 -6.93 -3.96 5.19
C LYS A 74 -6.82 -2.71 4.34
N VAL A 75 -7.34 -2.76 3.12
CA VAL A 75 -7.28 -1.66 2.15
C VAL A 75 -8.68 -1.17 1.82
N VAL A 76 -8.86 0.15 1.85
CA VAL A 76 -10.11 0.82 1.51
C VAL A 76 -9.85 1.99 0.56
N GLY A 77 -10.78 2.21 -0.37
CA GLY A 77 -10.78 3.35 -1.30
C GLY A 77 -9.97 3.15 -2.58
N SER A 78 -10.21 4.03 -3.58
CA SER A 78 -9.60 4.04 -4.92
C SER A 78 -9.66 2.69 -5.68
N GLY A 79 -8.96 2.60 -6.81
CA GLY A 79 -8.81 1.36 -7.59
C GLY A 79 -7.53 0.59 -7.28
N GLN A 80 -7.41 -0.63 -7.79
CA GLN A 80 -6.33 -1.60 -7.50
C GLN A 80 -4.92 -1.01 -7.63
N ARG A 81 -4.62 -0.23 -8.68
CA ARG A 81 -3.30 0.41 -8.86
C ARG A 81 -2.92 1.40 -7.76
N ALA A 82 -3.90 2.15 -7.26
CA ALA A 82 -3.66 3.10 -6.18
C ALA A 82 -3.53 2.37 -4.84
N GLN A 83 -4.36 1.36 -4.63
CA GLN A 83 -4.30 0.46 -3.48
C GLN A 83 -2.94 -0.25 -3.39
N LEU A 84 -2.44 -0.80 -4.50
CA LEU A 84 -1.11 -1.40 -4.59
C LEU A 84 -0.02 -0.43 -4.09
N GLY A 85 -0.01 0.80 -4.61
CA GLY A 85 0.97 1.79 -4.17
C GLY A 85 0.83 2.17 -2.69
N ALA A 86 -0.40 2.19 -2.16
CA ALA A 86 -0.61 2.40 -0.72
C ALA A 86 -0.08 1.22 0.11
N VAL A 87 -0.25 -0.01 -0.36
CA VAL A 87 0.29 -1.22 0.28
C VAL A 87 1.82 -1.20 0.30
N VAL A 88 2.46 -0.97 -0.85
CA VAL A 88 3.93 -0.89 -0.96
C VAL A 88 4.50 0.14 0.01
N HIS A 89 3.93 1.35 0.01
CA HIS A 89 4.39 2.41 0.90
C HIS A 89 4.22 2.04 2.38
N GLY A 90 3.10 1.41 2.75
CA GLY A 90 2.87 1.00 4.12
C GLY A 90 3.75 -0.18 4.56
N LEU A 91 4.07 -1.12 3.66
CA LEU A 91 5.01 -2.22 3.91
C LEU A 91 6.43 -1.70 4.14
N ALA A 92 6.89 -0.77 3.29
CA ALA A 92 8.18 -0.12 3.47
C ALA A 92 8.28 0.59 4.83
N ARG A 93 7.23 1.32 5.24
CA ARG A 93 7.16 1.93 6.57
C ARG A 93 7.14 0.91 7.71
N ALA A 94 6.59 -0.28 7.48
CA ALA A 94 6.55 -1.32 8.51
C ALA A 94 7.93 -1.92 8.73
N LEU A 95 8.68 -2.18 7.65
CA LEU A 95 10.06 -2.65 7.72
C LEU A 95 11.00 -1.60 8.35
N ASP A 96 10.84 -0.32 7.99
CA ASP A 96 11.61 0.79 8.55
C ASP A 96 11.42 0.92 10.08
N LYS A 97 10.19 0.73 10.56
CA LYS A 97 9.88 0.73 12.00
C LYS A 97 10.41 -0.48 12.75
N ASP A 98 10.53 -1.61 12.06
CA ASP A 98 10.99 -2.85 12.67
C ASP A 98 12.52 -2.86 12.81
N ASN A 99 13.23 -2.38 11.79
CA ASN A 99 14.68 -2.22 11.83
C ASN A 99 15.12 -0.94 11.11
N GLN A 100 15.68 -0.01 11.89
CA GLN A 100 16.11 1.31 11.42
C GLN A 100 17.25 1.23 10.38
N SER A 101 18.00 0.13 10.32
CA SER A 101 19.08 -0.07 9.35
C SER A 101 18.56 -0.08 7.90
N PHE A 102 17.29 -0.46 7.68
CA PHE A 102 16.68 -0.47 6.36
C PHE A 102 16.30 0.91 5.83
N HIS A 103 16.33 1.94 6.69
CA HIS A 103 15.92 3.30 6.34
C HIS A 103 16.66 3.84 5.12
N SER A 104 17.98 3.70 5.11
CA SER A 104 18.84 4.23 4.05
C SER A 104 18.53 3.59 2.69
N VAL A 105 18.35 2.27 2.65
CA VAL A 105 18.03 1.49 1.44
C VAL A 105 16.63 1.84 0.93
N LEU A 106 15.63 1.90 1.81
CA LEU A 106 14.25 2.20 1.44
C LEU A 106 14.06 3.65 0.99
N LYS A 107 14.80 4.59 1.60
CA LYS A 107 14.78 6.01 1.23
C LYS A 107 15.43 6.25 -0.13
N LYS A 108 16.59 5.62 -0.40
CA LYS A 108 17.26 5.69 -1.72
C LYS A 108 16.34 5.21 -2.85
N ASN A 109 15.58 4.15 -2.60
CA ASN A 109 14.60 3.59 -3.55
C ASN A 109 13.24 4.32 -3.58
N LYS A 110 13.09 5.46 -2.88
CA LYS A 110 11.88 6.29 -2.85
C LYS A 110 10.61 5.57 -2.34
N LEU A 111 10.74 4.50 -1.55
CA LEU A 111 9.60 3.73 -1.02
C LEU A 111 8.97 4.38 0.22
N LEU A 112 9.76 5.15 0.97
CA LEU A 112 9.30 5.90 2.15
C LEU A 112 8.61 7.23 1.79
N THR A 113 8.74 7.70 0.54
CA THR A 113 8.09 8.93 0.10
C THR A 113 6.67 8.64 -0.36
N ARG A 114 5.68 9.28 0.27
CA ARG A 114 4.29 9.21 -0.19
C ARG A 114 4.15 9.89 -1.55
N ASP A 115 3.52 9.23 -2.52
CA ASP A 115 3.09 9.85 -3.78
C ASP A 115 1.92 10.84 -3.51
N PRO A 116 2.16 12.17 -3.60
CA PRO A 116 1.15 13.17 -3.26
C PRO A 116 0.18 13.46 -4.41
N ARG A 117 0.41 12.88 -5.61
CA ARG A 117 -0.35 13.20 -6.82
C ARG A 117 -1.82 12.81 -6.66
N ALA A 118 -2.70 13.80 -6.70
CA ALA A 118 -4.15 13.63 -6.72
C ALA A 118 -4.75 14.23 -8.00
N LYS A 119 -5.96 13.80 -8.37
CA LYS A 119 -6.66 14.37 -9.53
C LYS A 119 -7.02 15.83 -9.23
N GLU A 120 -6.54 16.75 -10.05
CA GLU A 120 -6.92 18.16 -9.96
C GLU A 120 -8.44 18.32 -10.18
N ARG A 121 -9.10 19.15 -9.36
CA ARG A 121 -10.53 19.45 -9.50
C ARG A 121 -10.78 20.19 -10.82
N ARG A 122 -11.96 19.98 -11.43
CA ARG A 122 -12.41 20.80 -12.56
C ARG A 122 -12.70 22.23 -12.09
N LYS A 123 -11.99 23.22 -12.63
CA LYS A 123 -12.23 24.65 -12.37
C LYS A 123 -13.40 25.18 -13.19
N VAL A 124 -14.05 26.25 -12.72
CA VAL A 124 -15.11 26.95 -13.46
C VAL A 124 -14.52 27.51 -14.76
N GLY A 125 -15.30 27.54 -15.84
CA GLY A 125 -14.84 27.95 -17.17
C GLY A 125 -14.03 26.89 -17.95
N GLN A 126 -13.69 25.76 -17.33
CA GLN A 126 -13.00 24.65 -18.02
C GLN A 126 -14.00 23.64 -18.61
N MET A 127 -13.72 23.17 -19.83
CA MET A 127 -14.51 22.19 -20.56
C MET A 127 -14.13 20.76 -20.15
N GLY A 128 -14.94 20.15 -19.29
CA GLY A 128 -14.91 18.71 -18.96
C GLY A 128 -13.72 18.22 -18.11
N LYS A 129 -12.52 18.77 -18.26
CA LYS A 129 -11.30 18.38 -17.50
C LYS A 129 -10.67 19.59 -16.80
N ALA A 130 -9.76 19.35 -15.86
CA ALA A 130 -9.16 20.38 -15.02
C ALA A 130 -8.45 21.52 -15.79
N ARG A 131 -7.82 21.21 -16.93
CA ARG A 131 -7.02 22.17 -17.72
C ARG A 131 -7.50 22.35 -19.17
N LYS A 132 -8.60 21.70 -19.55
CA LYS A 132 -9.10 21.74 -20.93
C LYS A 132 -9.97 22.99 -21.10
N LYS A 133 -9.49 23.98 -21.84
CA LYS A 133 -10.25 25.19 -22.18
C LYS A 133 -11.15 24.94 -23.40
N LYS A 134 -12.26 25.68 -23.51
CA LYS A 134 -13.01 25.78 -24.77
C LYS A 134 -12.17 26.59 -25.76
N GLN A 135 -12.19 26.22 -27.04
CA GLN A 135 -11.59 27.03 -28.09
C GLN A 135 -12.46 28.28 -28.27
N SER A 136 -11.87 29.46 -28.12
CA SER A 136 -12.54 30.72 -28.48
C SER A 136 -12.24 31.03 -29.94
N PRO A 137 -13.25 31.33 -30.78
CA PRO A 137 -12.98 31.92 -32.08
C PRO A 137 -12.35 33.30 -31.85
N LYS A 138 -11.24 33.56 -32.54
CA LYS A 138 -10.68 34.91 -32.66
C LYS A 138 -11.33 35.50 -33.92
N ARG A 139 -12.22 36.46 -33.74
CA ARG A 139 -12.78 37.29 -34.80
C ARG A 139 -12.39 38.72 -34.50
#